data_AF-A0A9E7CZB0-F1
#
_entry.id   AF-A0A9E7CZB0-F1
#
_cell.length_a   1.000
_cell.length_b   1.000
_cell.length_c   1.000
_cell.angle_alpha   90.00
_cell.angle_beta   90.00
_cell.angle_gamma   90.00
#
_symmetry.space_group_name_H-M   'P 1'
#
loop_
_entity.id
_entity.type
_entity.pdbx_description
1 polymer ?
#
loop_
_entity_poly.entity_id
_entity_poly.type
_entity_poly.pdbx_seq_one_letter_code
_entity_poly.pdbx_strand_id
1 'polypeptide(L)'
;MKKHNFSAGPCILPQEVMKKASEAVLDFNGLGLSLIEISHRSKDFVAVMEQAQSLVLELLGLENKGYKALFLQGGASLQFLSVAYNLLNRKAAYLNTGTWASKAIKEAKLFGELVEVASSKDANFNYIPKGYSIPADADYFHITTNNTIFGTQIKEVPDTDVTLVSDMSSDIFSRQLDFSKFGLIYAGAQKNMGPAGTTLVVVKEDILGKVERTIPSMLDYRIHIDKESMFNTPPVFAVYVSMLTLQWLKDLGGIQAIEKKNEEKAKTMYAEIDRNPLFKGFAAPEDRSYMNATFNLVNESHKELFDKLAKEADINGINGHRSVGGYRASMYNALPLESVQVLVDIMKELERKA
;
A
#
# COMPACT_ATOMS: atom_id res chain seq x y z
N MET A 1 21.27 17.90 10.41
CA MET A 1 21.24 17.14 9.15
C MET A 1 19.82 16.59 8.95
N LYS A 2 19.39 16.42 7.69
CA LYS A 2 18.05 15.92 7.35
C LYS A 2 18.02 14.39 7.55
N LYS A 3 17.00 13.86 8.23
CA LYS A 3 16.85 12.40 8.38
C LYS A 3 16.20 11.78 7.15
N HIS A 4 16.70 10.64 6.71
CA HIS A 4 16.18 9.91 5.54
C HIS A 4 15.46 8.64 5.99
N ASN A 5 14.13 8.67 6.07
CA ASN A 5 13.33 7.57 6.61
C ASN A 5 12.80 6.64 5.51
N PHE A 6 13.43 5.48 5.34
CA PHE A 6 13.07 4.40 4.40
C PHE A 6 12.16 3.33 5.02
N SER A 7 11.58 3.59 6.20
CA SER A 7 10.72 2.61 6.89
C SER A 7 9.56 2.15 6.00
N ALA A 8 9.35 0.84 5.93
CA ALA A 8 8.34 0.24 5.06
C ALA A 8 6.89 0.37 5.57
N GLY A 9 6.69 0.87 6.78
CA GLY A 9 5.40 0.98 7.44
C GLY A 9 5.56 0.94 8.97
N PRO A 10 5.26 2.02 9.70
CA PRO A 10 4.81 3.33 9.22
C PRO A 10 5.85 4.03 8.33
N CYS A 11 5.37 4.62 7.23
CA CYS A 11 6.19 5.36 6.26
C CYS A 11 6.45 6.82 6.68
N ILE A 12 7.33 7.49 5.93
CA ILE A 12 7.43 8.95 5.97
C ILE A 12 6.18 9.61 5.36
N LEU A 13 5.73 10.71 5.94
CA LEU A 13 4.64 11.55 5.42
C LEU A 13 5.19 12.90 4.91
N PRO A 14 4.49 13.58 3.98
CA PRO A 14 4.88 14.91 3.53
C PRO A 14 4.98 15.89 4.71
N GLN A 15 6.01 16.73 4.74
CA GLN A 15 6.27 17.60 5.90
C GLN A 15 5.17 18.65 6.12
N GLU A 16 4.59 19.17 5.04
CA GLU A 16 3.43 20.08 5.14
C GLU A 16 2.17 19.40 5.69
N VAL A 17 1.98 18.12 5.37
CA VAL A 17 0.89 17.30 5.93
C VAL A 17 1.11 17.11 7.43
N MET A 18 2.34 16.76 7.84
CA MET A 18 2.69 16.62 9.26
C MET A 18 2.47 17.92 10.04
N LYS A 19 2.82 19.06 9.45
CA LYS A 19 2.60 20.37 10.06
C LYS A 19 1.10 20.63 10.27
N LYS A 20 0.28 20.54 9.21
CA LYS A 20 -1.18 20.73 9.29
C LYS A 20 -1.86 19.74 10.25
N ALA A 21 -1.39 18.50 10.27
CA ALA A 21 -1.86 17.48 11.21
C ALA A 21 -1.58 17.85 12.66
N SER A 22 -0.37 18.38 12.95
CA SER A 22 -0.01 18.82 14.31
C SER A 22 -0.82 20.03 14.77
N GLU A 23 -1.09 20.98 13.86
CA GLU A 23 -1.93 22.15 14.13
C GLU A 23 -3.38 21.74 14.47
N ALA A 24 -3.95 20.79 13.72
CA ALA A 24 -5.31 20.30 13.96
C ALA A 24 -5.49 19.56 15.31
N VAL A 25 -4.41 19.05 15.91
CA VAL A 25 -4.46 18.50 17.26
C VAL A 25 -4.58 19.60 18.32
N LEU A 26 -4.05 20.80 18.04
CA LEU A 26 -4.12 21.93 18.97
C LEU A 26 -5.42 22.73 18.80
N ASP A 27 -5.78 23.04 17.56
CA ASP A 27 -7.00 23.76 17.22
C ASP A 27 -7.42 23.38 15.80
N PHE A 28 -8.50 22.61 15.70
CA PHE A 28 -9.03 22.17 14.42
C PHE A 28 -9.90 23.26 13.79
N ASN A 29 -9.47 23.77 12.63
CA ASN A 29 -10.21 24.77 11.85
C ASN A 29 -10.60 26.05 12.61
N GLY A 30 -9.85 26.42 13.66
CA GLY A 30 -10.14 27.61 14.45
C GLY A 30 -11.38 27.49 15.33
N LEU A 31 -11.81 26.25 15.64
CA LEU A 31 -12.94 25.97 16.52
C LEU A 31 -12.59 26.21 18.01
N GLY A 32 -11.31 26.36 18.35
CA GLY A 32 -10.84 26.33 19.72
C GLY A 32 -10.97 24.93 20.36
N LEU A 33 -11.09 23.89 19.53
CA LEU A 33 -11.24 22.48 19.94
C LEU A 33 -10.31 21.59 19.12
N SER A 34 -9.79 20.52 19.73
CA SER A 34 -8.95 19.56 19.02
C SER A 34 -9.74 18.66 18.06
N LEU A 35 -9.15 18.30 16.91
CA LEU A 35 -9.68 17.29 15.99
C LEU A 35 -9.98 15.96 16.71
N ILE A 36 -9.20 15.60 17.73
CA ILE A 36 -9.38 14.35 18.48
C ILE A 36 -10.38 14.46 19.64
N GLU A 37 -10.98 15.63 19.84
CA GLU A 37 -12.00 15.89 20.87
C GLU A 37 -13.39 16.15 20.28
N ILE A 38 -13.48 16.51 18.99
CA ILE A 38 -14.78 16.73 18.33
C ILE A 38 -15.49 15.42 18.00
N SER A 39 -16.82 15.49 17.93
CA SER A 39 -17.64 14.37 17.48
C SER A 39 -17.40 14.07 16.00
N HIS A 40 -17.30 12.79 15.64
CA HIS A 40 -17.28 12.33 14.26
C HIS A 40 -18.60 12.59 13.50
N ARG A 41 -19.65 13.08 14.20
CA ARG A 41 -20.91 13.53 13.61
C ARG A 41 -20.99 15.05 13.46
N SER A 42 -19.99 15.78 13.94
CA SER A 42 -19.92 17.24 13.75
C SER A 42 -19.80 17.56 12.26
N LYS A 43 -20.33 18.70 11.84
CA LYS A 43 -20.24 19.16 10.44
C LYS A 43 -18.78 19.21 9.97
N ASP A 44 -17.87 19.64 10.83
CA ASP A 44 -16.45 19.76 10.52
C ASP A 44 -15.78 18.41 10.24
N PHE A 45 -16.09 17.36 11.01
CA PHE A 45 -15.54 16.03 10.73
C PHE A 45 -16.24 15.33 9.56
N VAL A 46 -17.55 15.52 9.39
CA VAL A 46 -18.28 15.00 8.23
C VAL A 46 -17.65 15.52 6.93
N ALA A 47 -17.34 16.82 6.87
CA ALA A 47 -16.65 17.41 5.73
C ALA A 47 -15.26 16.77 5.47
N VAL A 48 -14.51 16.41 6.52
CA VAL A 48 -13.24 15.68 6.38
C VAL A 48 -13.45 14.31 5.73
N MET A 49 -14.46 13.55 6.17
CA MET A 49 -14.74 12.23 5.61
C MET A 49 -15.20 12.32 4.16
N GLU A 50 -16.13 13.23 3.85
CA GLU A 50 -16.63 13.46 2.50
C GLU A 50 -15.51 13.87 1.54
N GLN A 51 -14.66 14.83 1.96
CA GLN A 51 -13.51 15.25 1.16
C GLN A 51 -12.52 14.11 0.95
N ALA A 52 -12.23 13.31 1.98
CA ALA A 52 -11.34 12.16 1.86
C ALA A 52 -11.87 11.14 0.83
N GLN A 53 -13.16 10.81 0.90
CA GLN A 53 -13.80 9.87 -0.02
C GLN A 53 -13.83 10.40 -1.46
N SER A 54 -14.16 11.68 -1.65
CA SER A 54 -14.16 12.34 -2.95
C SER A 54 -12.77 12.35 -3.59
N LEU A 55 -11.74 12.75 -2.83
CA LEU A 55 -10.35 12.77 -3.33
C LEU A 55 -9.88 11.38 -3.78
N VAL A 56 -10.26 10.32 -3.07
CA VAL A 56 -9.93 8.95 -3.49
C VAL A 56 -10.56 8.64 -4.85
N LEU A 57 -11.85 8.89 -5.02
CA LEU A 57 -12.56 8.56 -6.26
C LEU A 57 -12.04 9.39 -7.44
N GLU A 58 -11.75 10.67 -7.22
CA GLU A 58 -11.15 11.57 -8.22
C GLU A 58 -9.76 11.08 -8.64
N LEU A 59 -8.85 10.85 -7.68
CA LEU A 59 -7.48 10.43 -7.96
C LEU A 59 -7.41 9.08 -8.69
N LEU A 60 -8.34 8.17 -8.42
CA LEU A 60 -8.42 6.87 -9.10
C LEU A 60 -9.22 6.92 -10.42
N GLY A 61 -9.83 8.05 -10.77
CA GLY A 61 -10.68 8.18 -11.95
C GLY A 61 -11.93 7.30 -11.89
N LEU A 62 -12.52 7.16 -10.69
CA LEU A 62 -13.66 6.30 -10.39
C LEU A 62 -14.97 7.06 -10.09
N GLU A 63 -14.95 8.39 -10.19
CA GLU A 63 -16.13 9.24 -10.04
C GLU A 63 -17.26 8.78 -10.98
N ASN A 64 -18.47 8.68 -10.44
CA ASN A 64 -19.68 8.28 -11.16
C ASN A 64 -19.63 6.87 -11.81
N LYS A 65 -18.70 5.99 -11.39
CA LYS A 65 -18.59 4.61 -11.90
C LYS A 65 -19.20 3.53 -10.97
N GLY A 66 -20.00 3.94 -9.99
CA GLY A 66 -20.63 3.03 -9.03
C GLY A 66 -19.71 2.53 -7.91
N TYR A 67 -18.59 3.24 -7.67
CA TYR A 67 -17.66 2.94 -6.59
C TYR A 67 -17.95 3.79 -5.35
N LYS A 68 -17.70 3.18 -4.17
CA LYS A 68 -17.65 3.86 -2.88
C LYS A 68 -16.24 3.75 -2.31
N ALA A 69 -15.72 4.84 -1.78
CA ALA A 69 -14.52 4.86 -0.96
C ALA A 69 -14.90 4.82 0.52
N LEU A 70 -14.28 3.93 1.28
CA LEU A 70 -14.53 3.73 2.70
C LEU A 70 -13.25 3.84 3.51
N PHE A 71 -13.33 4.50 4.67
CA PHE A 71 -12.23 4.59 5.64
C PHE A 71 -12.55 3.77 6.89
N LEU A 72 -11.97 2.57 6.97
CA LEU A 72 -12.28 1.57 8.00
C LEU A 72 -11.10 1.38 8.98
N GLN A 73 -11.32 0.62 10.05
CA GLN A 73 -10.30 0.22 11.03
C GLN A 73 -9.83 -1.23 10.81
N GLY A 74 -8.84 -1.70 11.58
CA GLY A 74 -8.39 -3.10 11.61
C GLY A 74 -7.25 -3.44 10.66
N GLY A 75 -6.86 -2.54 9.75
CA GLY A 75 -5.76 -2.76 8.82
C GLY A 75 -6.12 -3.69 7.66
N ALA A 76 -5.19 -3.83 6.70
CA ALA A 76 -5.31 -4.78 5.59
C ALA A 76 -5.57 -6.23 6.06
N SER A 77 -5.04 -6.62 7.23
CA SER A 77 -5.27 -7.96 7.80
C SER A 77 -6.75 -8.23 8.07
N LEU A 78 -7.52 -7.24 8.50
CA LEU A 78 -8.97 -7.41 8.66
C LEU A 78 -9.67 -7.51 7.30
N GLN A 79 -9.12 -6.89 6.25
CA GLN A 79 -9.67 -6.97 4.90
C GLN A 79 -9.47 -8.34 4.26
N PHE A 80 -8.43 -9.10 4.63
CA PHE A 80 -8.29 -10.51 4.24
C PHE A 80 -9.54 -11.32 4.60
N LEU A 81 -10.09 -11.07 5.79
CA LEU A 81 -11.31 -11.69 6.30
C LEU A 81 -12.57 -11.03 5.72
N SER A 82 -12.62 -9.70 5.70
CA SER A 82 -13.81 -8.93 5.30
C SER A 82 -14.17 -9.15 3.82
N VAL A 83 -13.16 -9.24 2.95
CA VAL A 83 -13.37 -9.58 1.52
C VAL A 83 -14.04 -10.94 1.39
N ALA A 84 -13.56 -11.97 2.08
CA ALA A 84 -14.14 -13.31 2.02
C ALA A 84 -15.57 -13.33 2.58
N TYR A 85 -15.87 -12.59 3.64
CA TYR A 85 -17.24 -12.45 4.14
C TYR A 85 -18.19 -11.84 3.13
N ASN A 86 -17.75 -10.81 2.39
CA ASN A 86 -18.64 -10.05 1.50
C ASN A 86 -18.75 -10.64 0.10
N LEU A 87 -17.72 -11.33 -0.40
CA LEU A 87 -17.62 -11.72 -1.81
C LEU A 87 -17.47 -13.23 -2.05
N LEU A 88 -16.96 -14.03 -1.09
CA LEU A 88 -16.78 -15.47 -1.31
C LEU A 88 -18.10 -16.19 -1.05
N ASN A 89 -18.81 -16.66 -2.08
CA ASN A 89 -19.99 -17.51 -1.88
C ASN A 89 -19.63 -18.99 -1.97
N ARG A 90 -18.90 -19.37 -3.03
CA ARG A 90 -18.53 -20.76 -3.36
C ARG A 90 -17.03 -20.93 -3.59
N LYS A 91 -16.42 -20.12 -4.47
CA LYS A 91 -15.05 -20.32 -4.95
C LYS A 91 -14.30 -19.00 -5.10
N ALA A 92 -13.09 -18.91 -4.57
CA ALA A 92 -12.19 -17.79 -4.83
C ALA A 92 -10.89 -18.25 -5.49
N ALA A 93 -10.38 -17.44 -6.42
CA ALA A 93 -9.08 -17.62 -7.04
C ALA A 93 -8.06 -16.66 -6.41
N TYR A 94 -6.82 -17.11 -6.22
CA TYR A 94 -5.74 -16.31 -5.61
C TYR A 94 -4.42 -16.49 -6.34
N LEU A 95 -3.71 -15.37 -6.57
CA LEU A 95 -2.32 -15.37 -7.00
C LEU A 95 -1.40 -15.20 -5.78
N ASN A 96 -0.59 -16.21 -5.46
CA ASN A 96 0.24 -16.20 -4.25
C ASN A 96 1.66 -15.69 -4.54
N THR A 97 1.85 -14.37 -4.48
CA THR A 97 3.13 -13.71 -4.76
C THR A 97 3.87 -13.25 -3.51
N GLY A 98 3.43 -13.63 -2.31
CA GLY A 98 4.10 -13.18 -1.10
C GLY A 98 3.34 -13.41 0.19
N THR A 99 3.88 -12.85 1.27
CA THR A 99 3.38 -13.00 2.65
C THR A 99 1.96 -12.47 2.82
N TRP A 100 1.62 -11.37 2.15
CA TRP A 100 0.29 -10.75 2.25
C TRP A 100 -0.77 -11.62 1.53
N ALA A 101 -0.48 -12.05 0.30
CA ALA A 101 -1.32 -13.01 -0.43
C ALA A 101 -1.50 -14.33 0.35
N SER A 102 -0.42 -14.91 0.89
CA SER A 102 -0.49 -16.13 1.71
C SER A 102 -1.37 -15.97 2.95
N LYS A 103 -1.39 -14.78 3.58
CA LYS A 103 -2.28 -14.50 4.71
C LYS A 103 -3.74 -14.32 4.26
N ALA A 104 -3.98 -13.66 3.14
CA ALA A 104 -5.32 -13.53 2.56
C ALA A 104 -5.92 -14.90 2.19
N ILE A 105 -5.12 -15.77 1.58
CA ILE A 105 -5.47 -17.16 1.26
C ILE A 105 -5.86 -17.94 2.53
N LYS A 106 -5.12 -17.74 3.63
CA LYS A 106 -5.39 -18.44 4.89
C LYS A 106 -6.79 -18.11 5.43
N GLU A 107 -7.20 -16.84 5.39
CA GLU A 107 -8.53 -16.42 5.85
C GLU A 107 -9.63 -16.93 4.89
N ALA A 108 -9.42 -16.81 3.57
CA ALA A 108 -10.41 -17.23 2.58
C ALA A 108 -10.72 -18.74 2.60
N LYS A 109 -9.75 -19.59 2.96
CA LYS A 109 -9.95 -21.05 3.12
C LYS A 109 -11.02 -21.42 4.16
N LEU A 110 -11.41 -20.49 5.04
CA LEU A 110 -12.44 -20.73 6.05
C LEU A 110 -13.87 -20.65 5.49
N PHE A 111 -14.04 -20.24 4.23
CA PHE A 111 -15.34 -19.79 3.70
C PHE A 111 -15.84 -20.55 2.47
N GLY A 112 -14.98 -21.30 1.79
CA GLY A 112 -15.33 -21.95 0.54
C GLY A 112 -14.14 -22.61 -0.15
N GLU A 113 -14.35 -22.98 -1.40
CA GLU A 113 -13.29 -23.50 -2.25
C GLU A 113 -12.27 -22.40 -2.56
N LEU A 114 -10.98 -22.75 -2.50
CA LEU A 114 -9.90 -21.84 -2.85
C LEU A 114 -8.99 -22.47 -3.90
N VAL A 115 -8.81 -21.75 -5.00
CA VAL A 115 -7.88 -22.10 -6.07
C VAL A 115 -6.69 -21.16 -6.02
N GLU A 116 -5.52 -21.68 -5.66
CA GLU A 116 -4.25 -20.96 -5.83
C GLU A 116 -3.81 -21.12 -7.29
N VAL A 117 -4.09 -20.12 -8.14
CA VAL A 117 -3.91 -20.22 -9.60
C VAL A 117 -2.44 -20.28 -10.01
N ALA A 118 -1.57 -19.64 -9.21
CA ALA A 118 -0.13 -19.74 -9.28
C ALA A 118 0.52 -19.19 -8.00
N SER A 119 1.80 -19.51 -7.83
CA SER A 119 2.59 -19.12 -6.66
C SER A 119 4.05 -18.95 -7.04
N SER A 120 4.73 -17.94 -6.48
CA SER A 120 6.20 -17.81 -6.59
C SER A 120 6.92 -18.24 -5.31
N LYS A 121 6.23 -19.00 -4.45
CA LYS A 121 6.77 -19.48 -3.16
C LYS A 121 8.00 -20.37 -3.34
N ASP A 122 8.09 -21.10 -4.44
CA ASP A 122 9.21 -21.96 -4.82
C ASP A 122 10.54 -21.18 -4.91
N ALA A 123 10.49 -19.89 -5.26
CA ALA A 123 11.67 -19.01 -5.31
C ALA A 123 11.65 -17.93 -4.22
N ASN A 124 11.05 -18.22 -3.06
CA ASN A 124 10.89 -17.27 -1.95
C ASN A 124 10.27 -15.93 -2.40
N PHE A 125 9.31 -16.01 -3.33
CA PHE A 125 8.52 -14.90 -3.86
C PHE A 125 9.32 -13.80 -4.59
N ASN A 126 10.48 -14.13 -5.17
CA ASN A 126 11.32 -13.17 -5.86
C ASN A 126 10.88 -12.83 -7.30
N TYR A 127 9.79 -13.42 -7.81
CA TYR A 127 9.18 -13.11 -9.10
C TYR A 127 7.64 -13.11 -9.02
N ILE A 128 6.97 -12.65 -10.08
CA ILE A 128 5.51 -12.72 -10.28
C ILE A 128 5.20 -13.82 -11.30
N PRO A 129 4.46 -14.89 -10.92
CA PRO A 129 4.11 -15.96 -11.85
C PRO A 129 3.33 -15.47 -13.07
N LYS A 130 3.55 -16.09 -14.22
CA LYS A 130 2.87 -15.80 -15.50
C LYS A 130 2.21 -17.07 -16.05
N GLY A 131 1.35 -16.94 -17.05
CA GLY A 131 0.77 -18.08 -17.78
C GLY A 131 -0.22 -18.93 -16.99
N TYR A 132 -0.78 -18.39 -15.90
CA TYR A 132 -1.83 -19.05 -15.12
C TYR A 132 -3.21 -18.77 -15.73
N SER A 133 -4.17 -19.66 -15.45
CA SER A 133 -5.57 -19.49 -15.86
C SER A 133 -6.44 -19.14 -14.65
N ILE A 134 -7.35 -18.18 -14.82
CA ILE A 134 -8.30 -17.78 -13.79
C ILE A 134 -9.60 -18.59 -14.00
N PRO A 135 -10.09 -19.35 -13.02
CA PRO A 135 -11.35 -20.08 -13.14
C PRO A 135 -12.52 -19.11 -13.36
N ALA A 136 -13.26 -19.27 -14.45
CA ALA A 136 -14.38 -18.39 -14.80
C ALA A 136 -15.56 -18.50 -13.82
N ASP A 137 -15.63 -19.57 -13.03
CA ASP A 137 -16.64 -19.82 -12.00
C ASP A 137 -16.22 -19.33 -10.60
N ALA A 138 -15.09 -18.63 -10.47
CA ALA A 138 -14.70 -17.99 -9.22
C ALA A 138 -15.56 -16.74 -8.95
N ASP A 139 -15.99 -16.55 -7.70
CA ASP A 139 -16.71 -15.35 -7.26
C ASP A 139 -15.82 -14.10 -7.35
N TYR A 140 -14.52 -14.27 -7.08
CA TYR A 140 -13.49 -13.26 -7.28
C TYR A 140 -12.10 -13.86 -7.49
N PHE A 141 -11.22 -13.06 -8.09
CA PHE A 141 -9.79 -13.31 -8.20
C PHE A 141 -9.03 -12.27 -7.37
N HIS A 142 -8.19 -12.71 -6.44
CA HIS A 142 -7.43 -11.84 -5.54
C HIS A 142 -5.95 -11.79 -5.89
N ILE A 143 -5.41 -10.57 -5.94
CA ILE A 143 -3.99 -10.29 -6.17
C ILE A 143 -3.43 -9.35 -5.10
N THR A 144 -2.12 -9.43 -4.89
CA THR A 144 -1.35 -8.38 -4.17
C THR A 144 -0.49 -7.65 -5.19
N THR A 145 -0.79 -6.37 -5.47
CA THR A 145 -0.13 -5.63 -6.56
C THR A 145 1.33 -5.34 -6.25
N ASN A 146 1.70 -5.20 -4.98
CA ASN A 146 3.06 -4.93 -4.53
C ASN A 146 3.43 -5.67 -3.25
N ASN A 147 4.48 -6.48 -3.30
CA ASN A 147 4.97 -7.29 -2.18
C ASN A 147 6.11 -6.58 -1.44
N THR A 148 5.75 -5.83 -0.40
CA THR A 148 6.68 -5.00 0.39
C THR A 148 7.91 -5.74 0.94
N ILE A 149 7.79 -7.04 1.23
CA ILE A 149 8.88 -7.84 1.82
C ILE A 149 9.88 -8.31 0.77
N PHE A 150 9.39 -8.65 -0.42
CA PHE A 150 10.17 -9.31 -1.48
C PHE A 150 10.56 -8.36 -2.62
N GLY A 151 10.02 -7.14 -2.61
CA GLY A 151 10.33 -6.14 -3.62
C GLY A 151 9.84 -6.51 -5.02
N THR A 152 8.78 -7.32 -5.11
CA THR A 152 8.09 -7.65 -6.37
C THR A 152 6.81 -6.84 -6.54
N GLN A 153 6.47 -6.49 -7.77
CA GLN A 153 5.28 -5.71 -8.12
C GLN A 153 4.72 -6.19 -9.46
N ILE A 154 3.41 -6.43 -9.49
CA ILE A 154 2.68 -6.77 -10.71
C ILE A 154 2.71 -5.55 -11.63
N LYS A 155 3.20 -5.68 -12.87
CA LYS A 155 3.33 -4.54 -13.79
C LYS A 155 2.04 -4.17 -14.50
N GLU A 156 1.21 -5.15 -14.83
CA GLU A 156 -0.03 -4.97 -15.58
C GLU A 156 -1.22 -5.59 -14.84
N VAL A 157 -2.38 -4.96 -14.94
CA VAL A 157 -3.62 -5.48 -14.35
C VAL A 157 -4.04 -6.72 -15.15
N PRO A 158 -4.27 -7.88 -14.50
CA PRO A 158 -4.73 -9.08 -15.20
C PRO A 158 -6.05 -8.83 -15.95
N ASP A 159 -6.16 -9.37 -17.15
CA ASP A 159 -7.38 -9.32 -17.94
C ASP A 159 -8.29 -10.49 -17.56
N THR A 160 -9.50 -10.19 -17.08
CA THR A 160 -10.44 -11.19 -16.58
C THR A 160 -11.86 -10.61 -16.46
N ASP A 161 -12.87 -11.45 -16.70
CA ASP A 161 -14.27 -11.13 -16.43
C ASP A 161 -14.68 -11.43 -14.97
N VAL A 162 -13.82 -12.12 -14.22
CA VAL A 162 -14.02 -12.41 -12.79
C VAL A 162 -13.77 -11.14 -11.97
N THR A 163 -14.58 -10.89 -10.94
CA THR A 163 -14.40 -9.77 -10.00
C THR A 163 -12.95 -9.73 -9.49
N LEU A 164 -12.20 -8.69 -9.86
CA LEU A 164 -10.82 -8.54 -9.43
C LEU A 164 -10.75 -7.82 -8.07
N VAL A 165 -10.06 -8.44 -7.11
CA VAL A 165 -9.80 -7.88 -5.78
C VAL A 165 -8.31 -7.67 -5.59
N SER A 166 -7.91 -6.53 -5.01
CA SER A 166 -6.49 -6.27 -4.79
C SER A 166 -6.13 -5.69 -3.43
N ASP A 167 -5.07 -6.23 -2.84
CA ASP A 167 -4.27 -5.52 -1.84
C ASP A 167 -3.30 -4.55 -2.53
N MET A 168 -3.58 -3.24 -2.42
CA MET A 168 -2.73 -2.16 -2.92
C MET A 168 -2.05 -1.39 -1.79
N SER A 169 -1.91 -1.99 -0.60
CA SER A 169 -1.45 -1.26 0.59
C SER A 169 -0.15 -0.49 0.37
N SER A 170 0.81 -1.05 -0.39
CA SER A 170 2.13 -0.42 -0.60
C SER A 170 2.29 0.40 -1.88
N ASP A 171 1.32 0.38 -2.78
CA ASP A 171 1.46 1.04 -4.09
C ASP A 171 0.19 1.76 -4.57
N ILE A 172 -0.87 1.83 -3.76
CA ILE A 172 -2.03 2.68 -4.03
C ILE A 172 -1.57 4.13 -4.26
N PHE A 173 -2.11 4.78 -5.29
CA PHE A 173 -1.74 6.15 -5.71
C PHE A 173 -0.27 6.34 -6.13
N SER A 174 0.48 5.28 -6.43
CA SER A 174 1.90 5.41 -6.83
C SER A 174 2.15 5.51 -8.34
N ARG A 175 1.21 5.00 -9.14
CA ARG A 175 1.33 4.84 -10.60
C ARG A 175 -0.06 4.79 -11.23
N GLN A 176 -0.13 5.09 -12.53
CA GLN A 176 -1.36 4.98 -13.28
C GLN A 176 -1.73 3.52 -13.53
N LEU A 177 -2.99 3.20 -13.28
CA LEU A 177 -3.60 1.92 -13.59
C LEU A 177 -5.04 2.20 -14.07
N ASP A 178 -5.61 1.29 -14.86
CA ASP A 178 -7.05 1.28 -15.06
C ASP A 178 -7.73 0.71 -13.81
N PHE A 179 -8.01 1.60 -12.85
CA PHE A 179 -8.66 1.22 -11.60
C PHE A 179 -10.10 0.71 -11.79
N SER A 180 -10.72 0.95 -12.95
CA SER A 180 -12.08 0.47 -13.24
C SER A 180 -12.15 -1.04 -13.48
N LYS A 181 -11.01 -1.71 -13.68
CA LYS A 181 -10.91 -3.17 -13.76
C LYS A 181 -11.08 -3.87 -12.40
N PHE A 182 -10.91 -3.16 -11.29
CA PHE A 182 -11.01 -3.75 -9.96
C PHE A 182 -12.44 -3.66 -9.44
N GLY A 183 -12.98 -4.77 -8.94
CA GLY A 183 -14.23 -4.74 -8.18
C GLY A 183 -14.02 -4.22 -6.76
N LEU A 184 -12.90 -4.59 -6.12
CA LEU A 184 -12.53 -4.12 -4.78
C LEU A 184 -11.03 -3.89 -4.66
N ILE A 185 -10.66 -2.73 -4.13
CA ILE A 185 -9.30 -2.38 -3.73
C ILE A 185 -9.29 -2.15 -2.23
N TYR A 186 -8.29 -2.67 -1.51
CA TYR A 186 -8.03 -2.24 -0.14
C TYR A 186 -6.56 -1.87 0.08
N ALA A 187 -6.34 -0.93 0.98
CA ALA A 187 -5.01 -0.44 1.32
C ALA A 187 -4.93 0.00 2.78
N GLY A 188 -4.04 -0.64 3.55
CA GLY A 188 -3.65 -0.11 4.87
C GLY A 188 -2.91 1.21 4.70
N ALA A 189 -3.33 2.26 5.41
CA ALA A 189 -2.87 3.63 5.17
C ALA A 189 -1.36 3.82 5.41
N GLN A 190 -0.77 3.07 6.35
CA GLN A 190 0.56 3.28 6.92
C GLN A 190 1.76 3.17 5.97
N LYS A 191 1.52 2.90 4.69
CA LYS A 191 2.59 2.70 3.68
C LYS A 191 2.66 3.83 2.67
N ASN A 192 1.60 4.12 1.91
CA ASN A 192 1.66 5.12 0.83
C ASN A 192 0.59 6.22 0.92
N MET A 193 -0.31 6.18 1.90
CA MET A 193 -1.49 7.06 1.96
C MET A 193 -1.56 7.92 3.24
N GLY A 194 -1.10 7.43 4.38
CA GLY A 194 -1.30 8.11 5.65
C GLY A 194 -0.65 7.40 6.84
N PRO A 195 -0.98 7.77 8.08
CA PRO A 195 -0.50 7.10 9.27
C PRO A 195 -1.20 5.75 9.49
N ALA A 196 -0.65 4.90 10.35
CA ALA A 196 -1.37 3.72 10.82
C ALA A 196 -2.65 4.11 11.58
N GLY A 197 -3.68 3.28 11.46
CA GLY A 197 -4.95 3.45 12.19
C GLY A 197 -6.19 3.43 11.31
N THR A 198 -6.05 3.69 10.01
CA THR A 198 -7.15 3.57 9.02
C THR A 198 -6.78 2.68 7.84
N THR A 199 -7.79 2.18 7.14
CA THR A 199 -7.70 1.31 5.97
C THR A 199 -8.68 1.81 4.93
N LEU A 200 -8.17 2.10 3.74
CA LEU A 200 -9.01 2.42 2.60
C LEU A 200 -9.61 1.14 2.03
N VAL A 201 -10.90 1.15 1.73
CA VAL A 201 -11.56 0.18 0.85
C VAL A 201 -12.27 0.95 -0.25
N VAL A 202 -11.98 0.64 -1.50
CA VAL A 202 -12.71 1.16 -2.66
C VAL A 202 -13.45 -0.01 -3.28
N VAL A 203 -14.77 0.05 -3.32
CA VAL A 203 -15.61 -1.09 -3.70
C VAL A 203 -16.70 -0.67 -4.67
N LYS A 204 -16.90 -1.45 -5.72
CA LYS A 204 -18.01 -1.27 -6.64
C LYS A 204 -19.29 -1.81 -6.00
N GLU A 205 -20.35 -1.01 -5.91
CA GLU A 205 -21.53 -1.38 -5.12
C GLU A 205 -22.24 -2.64 -5.65
N ASP A 206 -22.22 -2.85 -6.96
CA ASP A 206 -22.92 -3.93 -7.66
C ASP A 206 -22.35 -5.34 -7.40
N ILE A 207 -21.19 -5.48 -6.75
CA ILE A 207 -20.62 -6.78 -6.40
C ILE A 207 -21.09 -7.29 -5.03
N LEU A 208 -21.72 -6.43 -4.22
CA LEU A 208 -22.11 -6.73 -2.84
C LEU A 208 -23.50 -7.40 -2.76
N GLY A 209 -23.77 -8.07 -1.64
CA GLY A 209 -25.08 -8.68 -1.36
C GLY A 209 -25.36 -9.98 -2.13
N LYS A 210 -24.32 -10.61 -2.68
CA LYS A 210 -24.42 -11.85 -3.48
C LYS A 210 -24.08 -13.13 -2.71
N VAL A 211 -23.66 -13.02 -1.45
CA VAL A 211 -23.35 -14.17 -0.59
C VAL A 211 -24.58 -14.62 0.20
N GLU A 212 -24.71 -15.92 0.42
CA GLU A 212 -25.86 -16.50 1.14
C GLU A 212 -25.73 -16.40 2.67
N ARG A 213 -24.50 -16.23 3.17
CA ARG A 213 -24.21 -16.20 4.61
C ARG A 213 -24.63 -14.87 5.25
N THR A 214 -24.97 -14.96 6.53
CA THR A 214 -25.08 -13.78 7.39
C THR A 214 -23.71 -13.16 7.62
N ILE A 215 -23.57 -11.86 7.34
CA ILE A 215 -22.35 -11.11 7.58
C ILE A 215 -22.49 -10.34 8.91
N PRO A 216 -21.56 -10.47 9.86
CA PRO A 216 -21.53 -9.62 11.05
C PRO A 216 -21.46 -8.14 10.68
N SER A 217 -22.19 -7.28 11.39
CA SER A 217 -22.38 -5.88 10.99
C SER A 217 -21.07 -5.09 10.79
N MET A 218 -20.06 -5.32 11.64
CA MET A 218 -18.75 -4.67 11.51
C MET A 218 -17.96 -5.10 10.27
N LEU A 219 -18.30 -6.23 9.66
CA LEU A 219 -17.65 -6.76 8.45
C LEU A 219 -18.46 -6.47 7.18
N ASP A 220 -19.73 -6.07 7.28
CA ASP A 220 -20.59 -5.84 6.11
C ASP A 220 -20.30 -4.47 5.47
N TYR A 221 -19.76 -4.49 4.24
CA TYR A 221 -19.44 -3.26 3.53
C TYR A 221 -20.69 -2.42 3.23
N ARG A 222 -21.87 -3.03 3.09
CA ARG A 222 -23.12 -2.30 2.79
C ARG A 222 -23.52 -1.40 3.96
N ILE A 223 -23.28 -1.85 5.20
CA ILE A 223 -23.53 -1.04 6.40
C ILE A 223 -22.54 0.12 6.46
N HIS A 224 -21.27 -0.12 6.16
CA HIS A 224 -20.27 0.95 6.10
C HIS A 224 -20.54 1.96 4.98
N ILE A 225 -21.10 1.53 3.85
CA ILE A 225 -21.57 2.42 2.77
C ILE A 225 -22.76 3.25 3.25
N ASP A 226 -23.81 2.62 3.79
CA ASP A 226 -25.01 3.29 4.30
C ASP A 226 -24.70 4.33 5.39
N LYS A 227 -23.64 4.10 6.16
CA LYS A 227 -23.18 5.01 7.22
C LYS A 227 -21.97 5.85 6.84
N GLU A 228 -21.60 5.88 5.56
CA GLU A 228 -20.56 6.74 5.02
C GLU A 228 -19.22 6.61 5.77
N SER A 229 -18.78 5.38 6.03
CA SER A 229 -17.59 5.02 6.84
C SER A 229 -17.66 5.37 8.33
N MET A 230 -18.82 5.83 8.80
CA MET A 230 -19.04 6.23 10.18
C MET A 230 -20.13 5.36 10.80
N PHE A 231 -20.10 4.04 10.61
CA PHE A 231 -21.04 3.15 11.30
C PHE A 231 -20.80 3.19 12.83
N ASN A 232 -19.54 3.09 13.24
CA ASN A 232 -19.06 3.36 14.59
C ASN A 232 -18.10 4.57 14.57
N THR A 233 -17.47 4.89 15.70
CA THR A 233 -16.47 5.98 15.78
C THR A 233 -15.25 5.65 14.91
N PRO A 234 -14.98 6.41 13.83
CA PRO A 234 -13.84 6.20 12.96
C PRO A 234 -12.54 6.73 13.61
N PRO A 235 -11.35 6.36 13.10
CA PRO A 235 -10.07 6.85 13.60
C PRO A 235 -9.83 8.28 13.07
N VAL A 236 -10.47 9.27 13.70
CA VAL A 236 -10.60 10.65 13.19
C VAL A 236 -9.27 11.27 12.74
N PHE A 237 -8.22 11.13 13.53
CA PHE A 237 -6.89 11.65 13.19
C PHE A 237 -6.29 10.96 11.95
N ALA A 238 -6.36 9.63 11.87
CA ALA A 238 -5.79 8.89 10.75
C ALA A 238 -6.51 9.19 9.42
N VAL A 239 -7.83 9.37 9.47
CA VAL A 239 -8.62 9.77 8.30
C VAL A 239 -8.23 11.18 7.85
N TYR A 240 -8.16 12.14 8.77
CA TYR A 240 -7.77 13.52 8.46
C TYR A 240 -6.37 13.61 7.84
N VAL A 241 -5.37 12.92 8.39
CA VAL A 241 -4.02 12.94 7.83
C VAL A 241 -3.97 12.26 6.46
N SER A 242 -4.77 11.21 6.25
CA SER A 242 -4.91 10.58 4.93
C SER A 242 -5.53 11.55 3.92
N MET A 243 -6.59 12.28 4.30
CA MET A 243 -7.21 13.34 3.49
C MET A 243 -6.19 14.42 3.09
N LEU A 244 -5.41 14.93 4.05
CA LEU A 244 -4.35 15.91 3.77
C LEU A 244 -3.30 15.38 2.80
N THR A 245 -2.93 14.10 2.92
CA THR A 245 -1.96 13.46 2.02
C THR A 245 -2.52 13.29 0.61
N LEU A 246 -3.81 12.96 0.48
CA LEU A 246 -4.50 12.88 -0.81
C LEU A 246 -4.60 14.27 -1.46
N GLN A 247 -4.91 15.31 -0.68
CA GLN A 247 -4.91 16.69 -1.17
C GLN A 247 -3.53 17.12 -1.64
N TRP A 248 -2.48 16.85 -0.86
CA TRP A 248 -1.09 17.09 -1.27
C TRP A 248 -0.75 16.40 -2.60
N LEU A 249 -1.17 15.14 -2.76
CA LEU A 249 -0.94 14.41 -4.01
C LEU A 249 -1.67 15.06 -5.18
N LYS A 250 -2.93 15.46 -4.99
CA LYS A 250 -3.70 16.19 -6.01
C LYS A 250 -3.02 17.49 -6.41
N ASP A 251 -2.57 18.28 -5.43
CA ASP A 251 -1.90 19.56 -5.65
C ASP A 251 -0.56 19.40 -6.40
N LEU A 252 0.08 18.24 -6.30
CA LEU A 252 1.28 17.91 -7.08
C LEU A 252 1.01 17.53 -8.55
N GLY A 253 -0.25 17.47 -8.98
CA GLY A 253 -0.65 16.98 -10.30
C GLY A 253 -1.12 15.52 -10.31
N GLY A 254 -1.47 14.96 -9.15
CA GLY A 254 -2.07 13.64 -9.02
C GLY A 254 -1.14 12.47 -9.34
N ILE A 255 -1.74 11.32 -9.63
CA ILE A 255 -1.02 10.05 -9.85
C ILE A 255 -0.02 10.16 -11.02
N GLN A 256 -0.38 10.85 -12.11
CA GLN A 256 0.50 11.02 -13.27
C GLN A 256 1.82 11.74 -12.92
N ALA A 257 1.77 12.73 -12.04
CA ALA A 257 2.95 13.48 -11.65
C ALA A 257 3.83 12.70 -10.66
N ILE A 258 3.22 12.00 -9.70
CA ILE A 258 3.98 11.23 -8.70
C ILE A 258 4.59 9.96 -9.30
N GLU A 259 3.94 9.36 -10.30
CA GLU A 259 4.45 8.19 -11.03
C GLU A 259 5.84 8.45 -11.60
N LYS A 260 6.03 9.56 -12.32
CA LYS A 260 7.34 9.96 -12.88
C LYS A 260 8.42 10.07 -11.82
N LYS A 261 8.09 10.63 -10.64
CA LYS A 261 9.01 10.74 -9.51
C LYS A 261 9.34 9.36 -8.92
N ASN A 262 8.36 8.46 -8.84
CA ASN A 262 8.56 7.11 -8.35
C ASN A 262 9.42 6.28 -9.31
N GLU A 263 9.22 6.42 -10.62
CA GLU A 263 10.07 5.83 -11.65
C GLU A 263 11.52 6.31 -11.55
N GLU A 264 11.73 7.61 -11.39
CA GLU A 264 13.07 8.19 -11.24
C GLU A 264 13.79 7.67 -9.99
N LYS A 265 13.09 7.58 -8.86
CA LYS A 265 13.61 6.98 -7.62
C LYS A 265 14.00 5.52 -7.84
N ALA A 266 13.08 4.73 -8.40
CA ALA A 266 13.31 3.30 -8.64
C ALA A 266 14.49 3.09 -9.60
N LYS A 267 14.54 3.83 -10.70
CA LYS A 267 15.65 3.79 -11.67
C LYS A 267 16.99 4.14 -11.03
N THR A 268 17.03 5.21 -10.24
CA THR A 268 18.25 5.64 -9.54
C THR A 268 18.75 4.56 -8.59
N MET A 269 17.85 4.00 -7.79
CA MET A 269 18.20 2.93 -6.83
C MET A 269 18.66 1.66 -7.53
N TYR A 270 17.90 1.16 -8.51
CA TYR A 270 18.23 -0.09 -9.19
C TYR A 270 19.47 0.02 -10.09
N ALA A 271 19.73 1.18 -10.71
CA ALA A 271 20.95 1.41 -11.45
C ALA A 271 22.20 1.22 -10.56
N GLU A 272 22.16 1.70 -9.32
CA GLU A 272 23.24 1.48 -8.37
C GLU A 272 23.34 0.02 -7.93
N ILE A 273 22.22 -0.63 -7.61
CA ILE A 273 22.19 -2.05 -7.22
C ILE A 273 22.78 -2.94 -8.32
N ASP A 274 22.47 -2.67 -9.59
CA ASP A 274 22.86 -3.54 -10.70
C ASP A 274 24.32 -3.33 -11.12
N ARG A 275 24.84 -2.10 -11.01
CA ARG A 275 26.19 -1.78 -11.45
C ARG A 275 27.26 -2.04 -10.37
N ASN A 276 26.88 -2.02 -9.09
CA ASN A 276 27.80 -2.11 -7.97
C ASN A 276 28.01 -3.58 -7.57
N PRO A 277 29.23 -4.14 -7.69
CA PRO A 277 29.50 -5.56 -7.46
C PRO A 277 29.35 -5.98 -5.99
N LEU A 278 29.25 -5.03 -5.05
CA LEU A 278 29.04 -5.33 -3.64
C LEU A 278 27.58 -5.64 -3.30
N PHE A 279 26.64 -5.35 -4.20
CA PHE A 279 25.21 -5.51 -3.97
C PHE A 279 24.58 -6.44 -5.00
N LYS A 280 23.44 -7.04 -4.61
CA LYS A 280 22.62 -7.85 -5.49
C LYS A 280 21.15 -7.63 -5.19
N GLY A 281 20.36 -7.30 -6.21
CA GLY A 281 18.90 -7.20 -6.10
C GLY A 281 18.28 -8.58 -5.83
N PHE A 282 17.26 -8.61 -4.97
CA PHE A 282 16.57 -9.85 -4.62
C PHE A 282 15.52 -10.26 -5.68
N ALA A 283 14.70 -9.30 -6.13
CA ALA A 283 13.62 -9.54 -7.09
C ALA A 283 14.14 -9.65 -8.54
N ALA A 284 13.48 -10.50 -9.33
CA ALA A 284 13.65 -10.60 -10.78
C ALA A 284 13.48 -9.21 -11.43
N PRO A 285 14.40 -8.77 -12.32
CA PRO A 285 14.43 -7.41 -12.86
C PRO A 285 13.10 -6.88 -13.40
N GLU A 286 12.37 -7.69 -14.15
CA GLU A 286 11.09 -7.39 -14.78
C GLU A 286 9.96 -7.15 -13.77
N ASP A 287 10.06 -7.74 -12.58
CA ASP A 287 9.03 -7.73 -11.55
C ASP A 287 9.40 -6.80 -10.38
N ARG A 288 10.51 -6.05 -10.48
CA ARG A 288 10.99 -5.15 -9.42
C ARG A 288 9.98 -4.08 -9.03
N SER A 289 9.73 -3.95 -7.73
CA SER A 289 8.87 -2.92 -7.15
C SER A 289 9.48 -1.53 -7.27
N TYR A 290 8.69 -0.55 -7.71
CA TYR A 290 9.12 0.86 -7.65
C TYR A 290 9.03 1.45 -6.24
N MET A 291 8.32 0.77 -5.34
CA MET A 291 8.04 1.25 -3.99
C MET A 291 8.97 0.63 -2.95
N ASN A 292 9.47 -0.59 -3.18
CA ASN A 292 10.27 -1.34 -2.22
C ASN A 292 11.42 -2.06 -2.93
N ALA A 293 12.59 -1.44 -2.99
CA ALA A 293 13.79 -2.09 -3.52
C ALA A 293 14.44 -2.95 -2.43
N THR A 294 14.52 -4.26 -2.64
CA THR A 294 15.16 -5.24 -1.74
C THR A 294 16.46 -5.74 -2.34
N PHE A 295 17.53 -5.73 -1.56
CA PHE A 295 18.88 -6.05 -2.02
C PHE A 295 19.75 -6.57 -0.87
N ASN A 296 20.78 -7.32 -1.20
CA ASN A 296 21.71 -7.92 -0.25
C ASN A 296 23.14 -7.49 -0.58
N LEU A 297 24.01 -7.54 0.43
CA LEU A 297 25.45 -7.51 0.20
C LEU A 297 25.87 -8.85 -0.41
N VAL A 298 26.82 -8.81 -1.34
CA VAL A 298 27.44 -10.03 -1.90
C VAL A 298 28.38 -10.67 -0.89
N ASN A 299 29.05 -9.86 -0.06
CA ASN A 299 29.91 -10.30 1.03
C ASN A 299 29.47 -9.65 2.36
N GLU A 300 29.07 -10.50 3.32
CA GLU A 300 28.60 -10.07 4.64
C GLU A 300 29.68 -9.37 5.48
N SER A 301 30.97 -9.50 5.18
CA SER A 301 32.03 -8.76 5.89
C SER A 301 31.91 -7.24 5.73
N HIS A 302 31.19 -6.76 4.71
CA HIS A 302 30.96 -5.34 4.48
C HIS A 302 29.79 -4.77 5.32
N LYS A 303 29.03 -5.63 6.00
CA LYS A 303 27.81 -5.25 6.72
C LYS A 303 28.04 -4.18 7.77
N GLU A 304 29.03 -4.37 8.64
CA GLU A 304 29.31 -3.43 9.73
C GLU A 304 29.68 -2.05 9.19
N LEU A 305 30.51 -2.00 8.14
CA LEU A 305 30.89 -0.75 7.49
C LEU A 305 29.69 -0.07 6.82
N PHE A 306 28.86 -0.81 6.09
CA PHE A 306 27.68 -0.25 5.43
C PHE A 306 26.66 0.29 6.44
N ASP A 307 26.38 -0.46 7.51
CA ASP A 307 25.46 -0.02 8.58
C ASP A 307 25.99 1.24 9.27
N LYS A 308 27.31 1.34 9.47
CA LYS A 308 27.95 2.53 10.02
C LYS A 308 27.81 3.73 9.09
N LEU A 309 28.14 3.58 7.80
CA LEU A 309 28.01 4.67 6.81
C LEU A 309 26.56 5.16 6.69
N ALA A 310 25.58 4.23 6.66
CA ALA A 310 24.17 4.59 6.62
C ALA A 310 23.73 5.36 7.88
N LYS A 311 24.19 4.94 9.06
CA LYS A 311 23.91 5.63 10.33
C LYS A 311 24.52 7.03 10.37
N GLU A 312 25.77 7.18 9.92
CA GLU A 312 26.46 8.47 9.84
C GLU A 312 25.77 9.44 8.87
N ALA A 313 25.09 8.92 7.85
CA ALA A 313 24.27 9.68 6.90
C ALA A 313 22.81 9.90 7.35
N ASP A 314 22.48 9.65 8.62
CA ASP A 314 21.11 9.79 9.16
C ASP A 314 20.04 8.99 8.38
N ILE A 315 20.43 7.85 7.79
CA ILE A 315 19.53 6.93 7.11
C ILE A 315 18.86 6.01 8.13
N ASN A 316 17.54 5.97 8.13
CA ASN A 316 16.73 5.12 9.00
C ASN A 316 15.88 4.14 8.20
N GLY A 317 15.65 2.95 8.76
CA GLY A 317 14.63 2.02 8.27
C GLY A 317 15.00 1.19 7.03
N ILE A 318 16.30 1.03 6.74
CA ILE A 318 16.78 0.26 5.58
C ILE A 318 17.02 -1.24 5.84
N ASN A 319 16.88 -1.71 7.08
CA ASN A 319 17.04 -3.13 7.39
C ASN A 319 15.97 -3.97 6.69
N GLY A 320 16.41 -5.03 6.00
CA GLY A 320 15.53 -5.97 5.33
C GLY A 320 14.66 -6.76 6.30
N HIS A 321 13.55 -7.30 5.79
CA HIS A 321 12.71 -8.18 6.60
C HIS A 321 13.41 -9.53 6.79
N ARG A 322 13.28 -10.15 7.97
CA ARG A 322 13.92 -11.42 8.34
C ARG A 322 13.76 -12.58 7.34
N SER A 323 12.68 -12.58 6.55
CA SER A 323 12.39 -13.61 5.54
C SER A 323 13.23 -13.50 4.26
N VAL A 324 13.86 -12.34 4.04
CA VAL A 324 14.76 -12.07 2.90
C VAL A 324 16.18 -11.78 3.38
N GLY A 325 16.32 -11.19 4.57
CA GLY A 325 17.60 -10.67 5.06
C GLY A 325 17.99 -9.39 4.35
N GLY A 326 19.27 -9.03 4.41
CA GLY A 326 19.83 -7.88 3.69
C GLY A 326 19.15 -6.55 4.02
N TYR A 327 18.87 -5.77 2.98
CA TYR A 327 18.40 -4.40 3.05
C TYR A 327 17.15 -4.18 2.20
N ARG A 328 16.41 -3.14 2.55
CA ARG A 328 15.23 -2.70 1.81
C ARG A 328 15.09 -1.18 1.86
N ALA A 329 15.09 -0.54 0.69
CA ALA A 329 14.76 0.87 0.54
C ALA A 329 13.26 1.00 0.18
N SER A 330 12.44 1.51 1.11
CA SER A 330 11.04 1.82 0.80
C SER A 330 10.91 3.27 0.33
N MET A 331 10.54 3.45 -0.92
CA MET A 331 10.59 4.71 -1.68
C MET A 331 9.19 5.25 -1.97
N TYR A 332 8.32 5.24 -0.96
CA TYR A 332 6.94 5.74 -1.04
C TYR A 332 6.82 7.17 -1.56
N ASN A 333 5.62 7.59 -1.96
CA ASN A 333 5.35 8.87 -2.62
C ASN A 333 6.02 10.06 -1.90
N ALA A 334 5.94 10.08 -0.56
CA ALA A 334 6.49 11.14 0.27
C ALA A 334 8.02 11.12 0.42
N LEU A 335 8.70 10.02 0.08
CA LEU A 335 10.16 9.97 0.10
C LEU A 335 10.70 10.75 -1.11
N PRO A 336 11.51 11.81 -0.91
CA PRO A 336 12.09 12.57 -2.00
C PRO A 336 13.24 11.81 -2.68
N LEU A 337 13.48 12.12 -3.96
CA LEU A 337 14.60 11.57 -4.74
C LEU A 337 15.96 11.80 -4.08
N GLU A 338 16.15 12.97 -3.46
CA GLU A 338 17.35 13.31 -2.68
C GLU A 338 17.70 12.22 -1.65
N SER A 339 16.71 11.66 -0.94
CA SER A 339 16.97 10.59 0.02
C SER A 339 17.52 9.34 -0.66
N VAL A 340 16.98 9.00 -1.83
CA VAL A 340 17.46 7.86 -2.63
C VAL A 340 18.90 8.12 -3.10
N GLN A 341 19.21 9.35 -3.53
CA GLN A 341 20.56 9.74 -3.92
C GLN A 341 21.55 9.59 -2.75
N VAL A 342 21.17 10.01 -1.54
CA VAL A 342 22.01 9.82 -0.34
C VAL A 342 22.29 8.34 -0.09
N LEU A 343 21.30 7.45 -0.22
CA LEU A 343 21.54 6.00 -0.08
C LEU A 343 22.48 5.47 -1.17
N VAL A 344 22.32 5.91 -2.42
CA VAL A 344 23.22 5.56 -3.54
C VAL A 344 24.64 6.05 -3.28
N ASP A 345 24.82 7.24 -2.73
CA ASP A 345 26.14 7.77 -2.40
C ASP A 345 26.80 6.96 -1.28
N ILE A 346 26.03 6.44 -0.32
CA ILE A 346 26.53 5.51 0.69
C ILE A 346 26.92 4.15 0.10
N MET A 347 26.18 3.64 -0.88
CA MET A 347 26.56 2.42 -1.61
C MET A 347 27.87 2.59 -2.40
N LYS A 348 28.04 3.76 -3.04
CA LYS A 348 29.29 4.16 -3.70
C LYS A 348 30.46 4.31 -2.73
N GLU A 349 30.21 4.91 -1.57
CA GLU A 349 31.25 5.08 -0.56
C GLU A 349 31.68 3.74 0.04
N LEU A 350 30.77 2.78 0.18
CA LEU A 350 31.13 1.41 0.53
C LEU A 350 32.04 0.79 -0.53
N GLU A 351 31.68 0.90 -1.81
CA GLU A 351 32.50 0.41 -2.94
C GLU A 351 33.91 1.00 -2.95
N ARG A 352 34.07 2.26 -2.52
CA ARG A 352 35.39 2.92 -2.43
C ARG A 352 36.24 2.47 -1.24
N LYS A 353 35.61 1.96 -0.18
CA LYS A 353 36.27 1.60 1.09
C LYS A 353 36.46 0.09 1.29
N ALA A 354 35.68 -0.72 0.59
CA ALA A 354 35.86 -2.16 0.50
C ALA A 354 37.09 -2.50 -0.36
#